data_AF-A0A971Z4G2-F1
#
_entry.id   AF-A0A971Z4G2-F1
#
_cell.length_a   1.000
_cell.length_b   1.000
_cell.length_c   1.000
_cell.angle_alpha   90.00
_cell.angle_beta   90.00
_cell.angle_gamma   90.00
#
_symmetry.space_group_name_H-M   'P 1'
#
loop_
_entity.id
_entity.type
_entity.pdbx_description
1 polymer ?
#
loop_
_entity_poly.entity_id
_entity_poly.type
_entity_poly.pdbx_seq_one_letter_code
_entity_poly.pdbx_strand_id
1 'polypeptide(L)'
;MALDVDPMTISRFERGASLPSLTTIQKLCSVFGITLSQFFAETAPQPAGNPSESAVLVAMLEQLDQDDRQFIAGTIKRFCQLSRRKRR
;
A
#
# COMPACT_ATOMS: atom_id res chain seq x y z
N MET A 1 -18.33 -10.60 -5.57
CA MET A 1 -18.13 -9.73 -6.76
C MET A 1 -17.81 -8.34 -6.25
N ALA A 2 -16.54 -7.95 -6.20
CA ALA A 2 -16.13 -6.72 -5.50
C ALA A 2 -16.34 -5.44 -6.34
N LEU A 3 -16.39 -5.58 -7.67
CA LEU A 3 -16.76 -4.53 -8.63
C LEU A 3 -17.76 -5.16 -9.60
N ASP A 4 -18.97 -4.62 -9.66
CA ASP A 4 -20.00 -5.00 -10.63
C ASP A 4 -19.67 -4.41 -12.01
N VAL A 5 -18.54 -4.86 -12.56
CA VAL A 5 -17.97 -4.36 -13.81
C VAL A 5 -17.60 -5.57 -14.66
N ASP A 6 -18.02 -5.54 -15.92
CA ASP A 6 -17.75 -6.62 -16.86
C ASP A 6 -16.22 -6.85 -17.04
N PRO A 7 -15.73 -8.10 -17.06
CA PRO A 7 -14.30 -8.39 -17.20
C PRO A 7 -13.64 -7.76 -18.43
N MET A 8 -14.38 -7.61 -19.54
CA MET A 8 -13.87 -6.95 -20.74
C MET A 8 -13.65 -5.45 -20.53
N THR A 9 -14.42 -4.83 -19.64
CA THR A 9 -14.26 -3.44 -19.22
C THR A 9 -13.00 -3.26 -18.38
N ILE A 10 -12.73 -4.17 -17.44
CA ILE A 10 -11.47 -4.19 -16.68
C ILE A 10 -10.29 -4.32 -17.63
N SER A 11 -10.37 -5.26 -18.58
CA SER A 11 -9.33 -5.49 -19.58
C SER A 11 -9.05 -4.26 -20.47
N ARG A 12 -10.09 -3.44 -20.75
CA ARG A 12 -9.91 -2.16 -21.46
C ARG A 12 -9.21 -1.11 -20.60
N PHE A 13 -9.49 -1.06 -19.30
CA PHE A 13 -8.78 -0.18 -18.36
C PHE A 13 -7.29 -0.51 -18.30
N GLU A 14 -6.95 -1.79 -18.18
CA GLU A 14 -5.55 -2.26 -18.08
C GLU A 14 -4.71 -1.93 -19.33
N ARG A 15 -5.33 -1.99 -20.51
CA ARG A 15 -4.67 -1.61 -21.77
C ARG A 15 -4.70 -0.12 -22.08
N GLY A 16 -5.34 0.70 -21.23
CA GLY A 16 -5.53 2.13 -21.48
C GLY A 16 -6.48 2.45 -22.65
N ALA A 17 -7.28 1.49 -23.11
CA ALA A 17 -8.24 1.69 -24.19
C ALA A 17 -9.46 2.54 -23.76
N SER A 18 -9.74 2.57 -22.46
CA SER A 18 -10.70 3.47 -21.83
C SER A 18 -10.26 3.77 -20.41
N LEU A 19 -10.58 4.96 -19.89
CA LEU A 19 -10.28 5.32 -18.50
C LEU A 19 -11.50 5.03 -17.60
N PRO A 20 -11.31 4.48 -16.40
CA PRO A 20 -12.38 4.37 -15.42
C PRO A 20 -12.83 5.75 -14.94
N SER A 21 -14.10 5.88 -14.57
CA SER A 21 -14.61 7.06 -13.87
C SER A 21 -13.98 7.19 -12.49
N LEU A 22 -13.95 8.40 -11.93
CA LEU A 22 -13.48 8.64 -10.56
C LEU A 22 -14.23 7.78 -9.52
N THR A 23 -15.54 7.58 -9.72
CA THR A 23 -16.37 6.70 -8.87
C THR A 23 -15.93 5.24 -8.93
N THR A 24 -15.51 4.77 -10.11
CA THR A 24 -14.97 3.42 -10.29
C THR A 24 -13.60 3.29 -9.61
N ILE A 25 -12.76 4.32 -9.71
CA ILE A 25 -11.46 4.37 -9.02
C ILE A 25 -11.65 4.33 -7.49
N GLN A 26 -12.63 5.06 -6.94
CA GLN A 26 -12.94 5.00 -5.52
C GLN A 26 -13.35 3.61 -5.05
N LYS A 27 -14.18 2.91 -5.85
CA LYS A 27 -14.56 1.52 -5.57
C LYS A 27 -13.34 0.59 -5.62
N LEU A 28 -12.48 0.74 -6.63
CA LEU A 28 -11.21 0.01 -6.72
C LEU A 28 -10.36 0.22 -5.46
N CYS A 29 -10.14 1.49 -5.06
CA CYS A 29 -9.40 1.83 -3.85
C CYS A 29 -9.98 1.15 -2.60
N SER A 30 -11.30 1.16 -2.45
CA SER A 30 -11.99 0.49 -1.33
C SER A 30 -11.80 -1.03 -1.34
N VAL A 31 -11.82 -1.67 -2.52
CA VAL A 31 -11.61 -3.12 -2.66
C VAL A 31 -10.17 -3.50 -2.34
N PHE A 32 -9.21 -2.70 -2.78
CA PHE A 32 -7.78 -2.93 -2.54
C PHE A 32 -7.28 -2.42 -1.18
N GLY A 33 -8.13 -1.75 -0.39
CA GLY A 33 -7.76 -1.20 0.91
C GLY A 33 -6.73 -0.06 0.86
N ILE A 34 -6.65 0.65 -0.27
CA ILE A 34 -5.73 1.78 -0.47
C ILE A 34 -6.48 3.11 -0.53
N THR A 35 -5.78 4.21 -0.30
CA THR A 35 -6.34 5.56 -0.48
C THR A 35 -6.23 6.01 -1.94
N LEU A 36 -7.05 7.00 -2.33
CA LEU A 36 -6.89 7.67 -3.62
C LEU A 36 -5.49 8.29 -3.79
N SER A 37 -4.91 8.82 -2.71
CA SER A 37 -3.55 9.36 -2.75
C SER A 37 -2.49 8.29 -3.02
N GLN A 38 -2.67 7.06 -2.54
CA GLN A 38 -1.81 5.93 -2.87
C GLN A 38 -2.02 5.46 -4.31
N PHE A 39 -3.27 5.48 -4.81
CA PHE A 39 -3.59 5.12 -6.19
C PHE A 39 -2.92 6.05 -7.22
N PHE A 40 -2.88 7.35 -6.93
CA PHE A 40 -2.23 8.36 -7.78
C PHE A 40 -0.81 8.72 -7.37
N ALA A 41 -0.24 8.03 -6.38
CA ALA A 41 1.14 8.27 -6.00
C ALA A 41 2.05 7.95 -7.19
N GLU A 42 3.02 8.81 -7.46
CA GLU A 42 4.13 8.48 -8.35
C GLU A 42 4.99 7.40 -7.67
N THR A 43 4.56 6.14 -7.77
CA THR A 43 5.43 5.03 -7.42
C THR A 43 6.48 4.92 -8.52
N ALA A 44 7.74 5.19 -8.16
CA ALA A 44 8.86 4.65 -8.94
C ALA A 44 8.56 3.16 -9.20
N PRO A 45 8.71 2.67 -10.43
CA PRO A 45 8.35 1.30 -10.78
C PRO A 45 9.04 0.34 -9.80
N GLN A 46 8.25 -0.29 -8.94
CA GLN A 46 8.77 -1.28 -8.03
C GLN A 46 9.04 -2.53 -8.88
N PRO A 47 10.30 -3.00 -8.96
CA PRO A 47 10.63 -4.13 -9.83
C PRO A 47 9.81 -5.34 -9.40
N ALA A 48 9.00 -5.85 -10.33
CA ALA A 48 8.24 -7.06 -10.15
C ALA A 48 9.21 -8.20 -9.77
N GLY A 49 9.09 -8.71 -8.55
CA GLY A 49 9.87 -9.86 -8.07
C GLY A 49 10.67 -9.63 -6.79
N ASN A 50 10.84 -8.38 -6.31
CA ASN A 50 11.39 -8.14 -4.98
C ASN A 50 10.34 -7.53 -4.05
N PRO A 51 9.98 -8.18 -2.93
CA PRO A 51 9.17 -7.54 -1.91
C PRO A 51 9.91 -6.28 -1.45
N SER A 52 9.21 -5.15 -1.37
CA SER A 52 9.80 -3.96 -0.76
C SER A 52 10.30 -4.30 0.64
N GLU A 53 11.33 -3.61 1.10
CA GLU A 53 11.81 -3.74 2.49
C GLU A 53 10.66 -3.55 3.50
N SER A 54 9.65 -2.73 3.15
CA SER A 54 8.41 -2.57 3.90
C SER A 54 7.54 -3.84 3.93
N ALA A 55 7.42 -4.58 2.83
CA ALA A 55 6.65 -5.81 2.77
C ALA A 55 7.31 -6.92 3.61
N VAL A 56 8.64 -7.01 3.59
CA VAL A 56 9.39 -7.93 4.44
C VAL A 56 9.17 -7.59 5.93
N LEU A 57 9.25 -6.32 6.30
CA LEU A 57 8.99 -5.86 7.67
C LEU A 57 7.55 -6.18 8.13
N VAL A 58 6.56 -5.99 7.26
CA VAL A 58 5.16 -6.33 7.57
C VAL A 58 5.01 -7.83 7.83
N ALA A 59 5.57 -8.69 6.97
CA ALA A 59 5.52 -10.13 7.16
C ALA A 59 6.21 -10.60 8.45
N MET A 60 7.29 -9.92 8.87
CA MET A 60 7.95 -10.19 10.15
C MET A 60 7.07 -9.78 11.34
N LEU A 61 6.38 -8.63 11.26
CA LEU A 61 5.47 -8.17 12.31
C LEU A 61 4.26 -9.09 12.49
N GLU A 62 3.78 -9.71 11.42
CA GLU A 62 2.65 -10.65 11.47
C GLU A 62 2.94 -11.91 12.29
N GLN A 63 4.21 -12.30 12.43
CA GLN A 63 4.63 -13.47 13.22
C GLN A 63 4.68 -13.20 14.73
N LEU A 64 4.62 -11.92 15.13
CA LEU A 64 4.71 -11.51 16.52
C LEU A 64 3.32 -11.48 17.17
N ASP A 65 3.29 -11.70 18.49
CA ASP A 65 2.09 -11.48 19.29
C ASP A 65 1.80 -9.99 19.50
N GLN A 66 0.69 -9.68 20.17
CA GLN A 66 0.24 -8.31 20.34
C GLN A 66 1.20 -7.46 21.20
N ASP A 67 1.83 -8.06 22.21
CA ASP A 67 2.73 -7.36 23.12
C ASP A 67 4.06 -7.06 22.41
N ASP A 68 4.59 -8.03 21.67
CA ASP A 68 5.80 -7.89 20.87
C ASP A 68 5.64 -6.85 19.75
N ARG A 69 4.48 -6.84 19.06
CA ARG A 69 4.19 -5.81 18.04
C ARG A 69 4.19 -4.40 18.63
N GLN A 70 3.60 -4.22 19.81
CA GLN A 70 3.57 -2.92 20.50
C GLN A 70 4.99 -2.48 20.91
N PHE A 71 5.79 -3.42 21.40
CA PHE A 71 7.18 -3.15 21.77
C PHE A 71 8.02 -2.70 20.56
N ILE A 72 7.92 -3.42 19.43
CA ILE A 72 8.64 -3.08 18.20
C ILE A 72 8.20 -1.70 17.69
N ALA A 73 6.90 -1.44 17.60
CA ALA A 73 6.37 -0.15 17.16
C ALA A 73 6.86 1.01 18.05
N GLY A 74 6.87 0.82 19.37
CA GLY A 74 7.39 1.80 20.32
C GLY A 74 8.88 2.06 20.16
N THR A 75 9.67 1.02 19.84
CA THR A 75 11.11 1.13 19.61
C THR A 75 11.43 1.87 18.32
N ILE A 76 10.74 1.55 17.22
CA ILE A 76 10.86 2.25 15.94
C ILE A 76 10.52 3.74 16.12
N LYS A 77 9.41 4.05 16.82
CA LYS A 77 9.00 5.44 17.11
C LYS A 77 10.06 6.23 17.88
N ARG A 78 10.65 5.62 18.92
CA ARG A 78 11.74 6.22 19.71
C ARG A 78 12.98 6.47 18.84
N PHE A 79 13.36 5.50 18.02
CA PHE A 79 14.52 5.62 17.13
C PHE A 79 14.36 6.73 16.09
N CYS A 80 13.17 6.85 15.47
CA CYS A 80 12.86 7.94 14.55
C CYS A 80 12.94 9.31 15.23
N GLN A 81 12.45 9.43 16.46
CA GLN A 81 12.53 10.68 17.25
C GLN A 81 13.99 11.06 17.56
N LEU A 82 14.83 10.10 17.95
CA LEU A 82 16.25 10.34 18.21
C LEU A 82 17.01 10.73 16.93
N SER A 83 16.75 10.04 15.83
CA SER A 83 17.38 10.32 14.54
C SER A 83 17.02 11.72 14.00
N ARG A 84 15.80 12.20 14.28
CA ARG A 84 15.37 13.57 13.96
C ARG A 84 16.09 14.62 14.81
N ARG A 85 16.41 14.32 16.08
CA ARG A 85 17.18 15.22 16.96
C ARG A 85 18.65 15.32 16.57
N LYS A 86 19.25 14.23 16.10
CA LYS A 86 20.67 14.17 15.70
C LYS A 86 20.95 14.85 14.34
N ARG A 87 19.92 15.12 13.54
CA ARG A 87 20.01 15.82 12.25
C ARG A 87 19.76 17.34 12.34
N ARG A 88 19.53 17.89 13.53
CA ARG A 88 19.47 19.33 13.80
C ARG A 88 20.73 19.76 14.55
#